data_AF-A0A1M3K0D3-F1
#
_entry.id   AF-A0A1M3K0D3-F1
#
_cell.length_a   1.000
_cell.length_b   1.000
_cell.length_c   1.000
_cell.angle_alpha   90.00
_cell.angle_beta   90.00
_cell.angle_gamma   90.00
#
_symmetry.space_group_name_H-M   'P 1'
#
loop_
_entity.id
_entity.type
_entity.pdbx_description
1 polymer ?
#
loop_
_entity_poly.entity_id
_entity_poly.type
_entity_poly.pdbx_seq_one_letter_code
_entity_poly.pdbx_strand_id
1 'polypeptide(L)' 'MNLDIFALIPRIHPLITSLIIIHFGLFLAALIDLIKRKQTNGPKWLWVIVIIAVSVIGPILYFFIGRQNEQNNAQSF' A
#
# COMPACT_ATOMS: atom_id res chain seq x y z
N MET A 1 0.27 -33.26 12.02
CA MET A 1 0.14 -32.51 10.75
C MET A 1 1.33 -31.57 10.67
N ASN A 2 2.29 -31.86 9.80
CA ASN A 2 3.45 -30.97 9.61
C ASN A 2 3.01 -29.78 8.76
N LEU A 3 3.20 -28.58 9.28
CA LEU A 3 2.96 -27.34 8.54
C LEU A 3 4.21 -27.06 7.71
N ASP A 4 4.30 -27.70 6.55
CA ASP A 4 5.41 -27.50 5.62
C ASP A 4 5.25 -26.15 4.93
N ILE A 5 5.78 -25.11 5.58
CA ILE A 5 5.71 -23.70 5.13
C ILE A 5 6.21 -23.54 3.69
N PHE A 6 7.20 -24.35 3.28
CA PHE A 6 7.74 -24.34 1.92
C PHE A 6 6.71 -24.70 0.85
N ALA A 7 5.70 -25.51 1.18
CA ALA A 7 4.62 -25.86 0.26
C ALA A 7 3.62 -24.71 0.03
N LEU A 8 3.61 -23.69 0.90
CA LEU A 8 2.69 -22.55 0.82
C LEU A 8 3.28 -21.35 0.04
N ILE A 9 4.61 -21.30 -0.11
CA ILE A 9 5.32 -20.22 -0.81
C ILE A 9 4.79 -19.96 -2.24
N PRO A 10 4.57 -20.97 -3.10
CA PRO A 10 4.12 -20.73 -4.48
C PRO A 10 2.70 -20.15 -4.57
N ARG A 11 1.85 -20.44 -3.58
CA ARG A 11 0.45 -20.00 -3.55
C ARG A 11 0.31 -18.51 -3.24
N ILE A 12 1.18 -17.96 -2.39
CA ILE A 12 1.13 -16.54 -1.96
C ILE A 12 1.96 -15.60 -2.85
N HIS A 13 2.99 -16.15 -3.52
CA HIS A 13 3.92 -15.40 -4.37
C HIS A 13 3.25 -14.43 -5.38
N PRO A 14 2.26 -14.81 -6.20
CA PRO A 14 1.73 -13.93 -7.24
C PRO A 14 1.02 -12.67 -6.69
N LEU A 15 0.39 -12.78 -5.52
CA LEU A 15 -0.29 -11.65 -4.86
C LEU A 15 0.73 -10.62 -4.36
N ILE A 16 1.80 -11.11 -3.73
CA ILE A 16 2.87 -10.27 -3.20
C ILE A 16 3.60 -9.56 -4.35
N THR A 17 3.90 -10.28 -5.42
CA THR A 17 4.59 -9.74 -6.59
C THR A 17 3.80 -8.64 -7.29
N SER A 18 2.50 -8.83 -7.51
CA SER A 18 1.65 -7.80 -8.14
C SER A 18 1.59 -6.52 -7.29
N LEU A 19 1.46 -6.67 -5.97
CA LEU A 19 1.42 -5.55 -5.04
C LEU A 19 2.75 -4.80 -5.01
N ILE A 20 3.87 -5.53 -4.97
CA ILE A 20 5.22 -4.94 -4.95
C ILE A 20 5.50 -4.17 -6.25
N ILE A 21 5.16 -4.71 -7.41
CA ILE A 21 5.47 -4.07 -8.71
C ILE A 21 4.78 -2.72 -8.83
N ILE A 22 3.48 -2.64 -8.52
CA ILE A 22 2.72 -1.38 -8.59
C ILE A 22 3.23 -0.42 -7.52
N HIS A 23 3.45 -0.89 -6.30
CA HIS A 23 3.88 -0.04 -5.20
C HIS A 23 5.27 0.57 -5.45
N PHE A 24 6.24 -0.26 -5.84
CA PHE A 24 7.58 0.23 -6.16
C PHE A 24 7.60 1.07 -7.43
N GLY A 25 6.80 0.72 -8.44
CA GLY A 25 6.68 1.51 -9.67
C GLY A 25 6.19 2.94 -9.39
N LEU A 26 5.13 3.09 -8.60
CA LEU A 26 4.62 4.41 -8.20
C LEU A 26 5.61 5.17 -7.30
N PHE A 27 6.24 4.49 -6.35
CA PHE A 27 7.21 5.09 -5.44
C PHE A 27 8.43 5.64 -6.21
N LEU A 28 9.00 4.83 -7.10
CA LEU A 28 10.12 5.24 -7.96
C LEU A 28 9.70 6.37 -8.92
N ALA A 29 8.52 6.26 -9.55
CA ALA A 29 8.02 7.30 -10.43
C ALA A 29 7.86 8.64 -9.70
N ALA A 30 7.29 8.65 -8.49
CA ALA A 30 7.11 9.85 -7.67
C ALA A 30 8.45 10.46 -7.23
N LEU A 31 9.43 9.63 -6.86
CA LEU A 31 10.79 10.09 -6.54
C LEU A 31 11.49 10.71 -7.75
N ILE A 32 11.44 10.03 -8.90
CA ILE A 32 12.04 10.51 -10.15
C ILE A 32 11.40 11.84 -10.57
N ASP A 33 10.07 11.92 -10.50
CA ASP A 33 9.31 13.14 -10.79
C ASP A 33 9.73 14.28 -9.85
N LEU A 34 9.83 14.02 -8.54
CA LEU A 34 10.24 15.01 -7.55
C LEU A 34 11.67 15.53 -7.78
N ILE A 35 12.60 14.64 -8.16
CA ILE A 35 13.98 15.03 -8.48
C ILE A 35 14.01 15.89 -9.75
N LYS A 36 13.26 15.51 -10.79
CA LYS A 36 13.21 16.24 -12.08
C LYS A 36 12.56 17.61 -11.96
N ARG A 37 11.63 17.81 -11.03
CA ARG A 37 10.98 19.12 -10.82
C ARG A 37 11.96 20.16 -10.29
N LYS A 38 12.07 21.29 -11.00
CA LYS A 38 12.91 22.43 -10.58
C LYS A 38 12.30 23.19 -9.40
N GLN A 39 10.99 23.27 -9.33
CA GLN A 39 10.24 23.92 -8.24
C GLN A 39 9.08 23.03 -7.81
N THR A 40 8.81 23.04 -6.52
CA THR A 40 7.72 22.30 -5.88
C THR A 40 6.93 23.27 -5.00
N ASN A 41 5.65 22.99 -4.78
CA ASN A 41 4.86 23.76 -3.81
C ASN A 41 5.36 23.40 -2.40
N GLY A 42 6.32 24.17 -1.88
CA GLY A 42 7.03 23.90 -0.63
C GLY A 42 8.37 23.18 -0.82
N PRO A 43 9.11 22.92 0.29
CA PRO A 43 10.45 22.34 0.23
C PRO A 43 10.41 20.89 -0.27
N LYS A 44 11.39 20.50 -1.11
CA LYS A 44 11.46 19.15 -1.69
C LYS A 44 11.45 18.04 -0.64
N TRP A 45 12.05 18.28 0.53
CA TRP A 45 12.07 17.29 1.62
C TRP A 45 10.68 16.99 2.19
N LEU A 46 9.76 17.97 2.19
CA LEU A 46 8.37 17.74 2.59
C LEU A 46 7.69 16.72 1.66
N TRP A 47 7.93 16.83 0.36
CA TRP A 47 7.37 15.90 -0.62
C TRP A 47 7.93 14.48 -0.48
N VAL A 48 9.20 14.32 -0.08
CA VAL A 48 9.76 12.99 0.25
C VAL A 48 8.99 12.37 1.43
N ILE A 49 8.72 13.16 2.48
CA ILE A 49 7.92 12.71 3.63
C ILE A 49 6.52 12.31 3.18
N VAL A 50 5.86 13.10 2.33
CA VAL A 50 4.51 12.79 1.79
C VAL A 50 4.52 11.48 1.00
N ILE A 51 5.50 11.27 0.12
CA ILE A 51 5.60 10.04 -0.69
C ILE A 51 5.70 8.80 0.22
N ILE A 52 6.53 8.87 1.27
CA ILE A 52 6.67 7.77 2.26
C ILE A 52 5.40 7.63 3.11
N ALA A 53 4.80 8.76 3.51
CA ALA A 53 3.64 8.78 4.37
C ALA A 53 2.43 8.14 3.66
N VAL A 54 2.22 8.35 2.36
CA VAL A 54 1.13 7.70 1.61
C VAL A 54 1.25 6.17 1.63
N SER A 55 2.48 5.63 1.58
CA SER A 55 2.73 4.19 1.68
C SER A 55 2.25 3.56 2.99
N VAL A 56 2.22 4.34 4.08
CA VAL A 56 1.88 3.88 5.44
C VAL A 56 0.48 4.33 5.86
N ILE A 57 0.15 5.60 5.62
CA ILE A 57 -1.12 6.23 5.99
C ILE A 57 -2.28 5.69 5.16
N GLY A 58 -2.08 5.35 3.88
CA GLY A 58 -3.15 4.82 3.02
C GLY A 58 -3.81 3.56 3.63
N PRO A 59 -3.04 2.50 3.94
CA PRO A 59 -3.54 1.31 4.63
C PRO A 59 -4.17 1.63 5.99
N ILE A 60 -3.52 2.49 6.78
CA ILE A 60 -4.02 2.88 8.11
C ILE A 60 -5.40 3.54 8.00
N LEU A 61 -5.56 4.55 7.14
CA LEU A 61 -6.85 5.21 6.91
C LEU A 61 -7.91 4.25 6.40
N TYR A 62 -7.55 3.32 5.51
CA TYR A 62 -8.47 2.28 5.05
C TYR A 62 -8.98 1.40 6.21
N PHE A 63 -8.10 0.99 7.13
CA PHE A 63 -8.50 0.21 8.30
C PHE A 63 -9.37 1.01 9.28
N PHE A 64 -9.10 2.31 9.47
CA PHE A 64 -9.85 3.15 10.40
C PHE A 64 -11.20 3.64 9.84
N ILE A 65 -11.25 4.03 8.56
CA ILE A 65 -12.44 4.64 7.94
C ILE A 65 -13.28 3.60 7.17
N GLY A 66 -12.61 2.66 6.49
CA GLY A 66 -13.27 1.70 5.59
C GLY A 66 -13.94 0.54 6.31
N ARG A 67 -13.62 0.31 7.59
CA ARG A 67 -14.15 -0.85 8.34
C ARG A 67 -15.50 -0.57 9.03
N GLN A 68 -16.44 0.06 8.30
CA GLN A 68 -17.80 0.27 8.79
C GLN A 68 -18.67 -0.98 8.51
N ASN A 69 -18.72 -1.85 9.51
CA ASN A 69 -19.85 -2.69 9.95
C ASN A 69 -20.73 -3.34 8.86
N GLU A 70 -20.19 -4.35 8.18
CA GLU A 70 -20.98 -5.39 7.51
C GLU A 70 -21.45 -6.44 8.53
N GLN A 71 -22.19 -6.04 9.57
CA GLN A 71 -22.74 -6.96 10.57
C GLN A 71 -24.26 -6.83 10.77
N ASN A 72 -24.95 -5.97 10.01
CA ASN A 72 -26.37 -5.67 10.24
C ASN A 72 -27.36 -6.37 9.29
N ASN A 73 -26.91 -7.24 8.37
CA ASN A 73 -27.78 -7.86 7.34
C ASN A 73 -27.83 -9.40 7.36
N ALA A 74 -27.24 -10.06 8.36
CA ALA A 74 -27.23 -11.53 8.47
C ALA A 74 -28.24 -12.09 9.50
N GLN A 75 -29.13 -11.25 10.04
CA GLN A 75 -30.16 -11.67 11.01
C GLN A 75 -31.61 -11.45 10.51
N SER A 76 -31.80 -11.25 9.20
CA SER A 76 -33.12 -10.98 8.61
C SER A 76 -33.61 -12.02 7.60
N PHE A 77 -33.19 -13.29 7.71
CA PHE A 77 -33.72 -14.38 6.89
C PHE A 77 -33.96 -15.64 7.73
#